data_AF-A0A7C6KTH7-F1
#
_entry.id   AF-A0A7C6KTH7-F1
#
_cell.length_a   1.000
_cell.length_b   1.000
_cell.length_c   1.000
_cell.angle_alpha   90.00
_cell.angle_beta   90.00
_cell.angle_gamma   90.00
#
_symmetry.space_group_name_H-M   'P 1'
#
loop_
_entity.id
_entity.type
_entity.pdbx_description
1 polymer ?
#
loop_
_entity_poly.entity_id
_entity_poly.type
_entity_poly.pdbx_seq_one_letter_code
_entity_poly.pdbx_strand_id
1 'polypeptide(L)'
;MKKYSTMITIIILLALSAIIYLIQLILFNSPRDTFFGLIQDLAFLPISVALVTVALSKMIEVREKRERLNKTNMLISAFFSEYGIDLMKKMILCVKNIEEIAPYLNVKEEWLARNFTTASNVLKTFKIVVESKSMCLVELKEILKKMRETLMVILSNPALLEQEAFTDMVWAVFHL
;
A
#
# COMPACT_ATOMS: atom_id res chain seq x y z
N MET A 1 20.89 11.82 22.46
CA MET A 1 22.09 10.97 22.57
C MET A 1 22.53 10.31 21.25
N LYS A 2 21.63 9.90 20.33
CA LYS A 2 22.02 9.28 19.02
C LYS A 2 22.90 10.16 18.09
N LYS A 3 22.72 11.48 18.09
CA LYS A 3 23.44 12.41 17.17
C LYS A 3 24.97 12.43 17.36
N TYR A 4 25.46 12.25 18.59
CA TYR A 4 26.90 12.22 18.88
C TYR A 4 27.55 10.89 18.45
N SER A 5 26.81 9.78 18.50
CA SER A 5 27.30 8.46 18.07
C SER A 5 27.58 8.41 16.56
N THR A 6 26.74 9.04 15.73
CA THR A 6 26.95 9.10 14.27
C THR A 6 28.18 9.93 13.93
N MET A 7 28.39 11.08 14.58
CA MET A 7 29.55 11.94 14.34
C MET A 7 30.87 11.28 14.75
N ILE A 8 30.90 10.58 15.89
CA ILE A 8 32.08 9.81 16.33
C ILE A 8 32.41 8.72 15.31
N THR A 9 31.41 8.02 14.78
CA THR A 9 31.60 6.98 13.76
C THR A 9 32.22 7.55 12.49
N ILE A 10 31.75 8.73 12.03
CA ILE A 10 32.32 9.42 10.86
C ILE A 10 33.79 9.78 11.11
N ILE A 11 34.11 10.32 12.28
CA ILE A 11 35.49 10.71 12.62
C ILE A 11 36.42 9.49 12.64
N ILE A 12 35.98 8.37 13.23
CA ILE A 12 36.76 7.12 13.26
C ILE A 12 37.00 6.60 11.85
N LEU A 13 35.98 6.59 10.98
CA LEU A 13 36.11 6.16 9.59
C LEU A 13 37.07 7.05 8.79
N LEU A 14 37.01 8.38 8.98
CA LEU A 14 37.94 9.33 8.37
C LEU A 14 39.38 9.11 8.85
N ALA A 15 39.57 8.90 10.16
CA ALA A 15 40.88 8.61 10.72
C ALA A 15 41.44 7.28 10.18
N LEU A 16 40.61 6.24 10.10
CA LEU A 16 40.99 4.95 9.53
C LEU A 16 41.39 5.07 8.05
N SER A 17 40.62 5.81 7.26
CA SER A 17 40.95 6.10 5.86
C SER A 17 42.30 6.82 5.72
N ALA A 18 42.55 7.84 6.57
CA ALA A 18 43.81 8.55 6.58
C ALA A 18 45.00 7.63 6.94
N ILE A 19 44.84 6.74 7.92
CA ILE A 19 45.85 5.75 8.30
C ILE A 19 46.17 4.81 7.14
N ILE A 20 45.14 4.33 6.41
CA ILE A 20 45.33 3.45 5.25
C ILE A 20 46.15 4.16 4.17
N TYR A 21 45.84 5.41 3.83
CA TYR A 21 46.62 6.17 2.85
C TYR A 21 48.05 6.47 3.31
N LEU A 22 48.27 6.72 4.61
CA LEU A 22 49.62 6.88 5.17
C LEU A 22 50.45 5.59 5.04
N ILE A 23 49.85 4.44 5.35
CA ILE A 23 50.50 3.13 5.17
C ILE A 23 50.84 2.90 3.69
N GLN A 24 49.93 3.22 2.78
CA GLN A 24 50.17 3.11 1.34
C GLN A 24 51.34 4.00 0.88
N LEU A 25 51.43 5.23 1.38
CA LEU A 25 52.53 6.15 1.06
C LEU A 25 53.88 5.61 1.57
N ILE A 26 53.93 5.07 2.79
CA ILE A 26 55.16 4.53 3.37
C ILE A 26 55.63 3.27 2.62
N LEU A 27 54.71 2.37 2.24
CA LEU A 27 55.04 1.10 1.59
C LEU A 27 55.43 1.25 0.12
N PHE A 28 54.72 2.10 -0.63
CA PHE A 28 54.90 2.23 -2.08
C PHE A 28 55.73 3.46 -2.50
N ASN A 29 55.96 4.40 -1.57
CA ASN A 29 56.78 5.60 -1.73
C ASN A 29 56.47 6.43 -3.01
N SER A 30 55.25 6.31 -3.54
CA SER A 30 54.79 6.95 -4.76
C SER A 30 53.61 7.90 -4.46
N PRO A 31 53.89 9.14 -4.03
CA PRO A 31 52.84 10.13 -3.74
C PRO A 31 52.02 10.51 -4.98
N ARG A 32 52.61 10.39 -6.18
CA ARG A 32 51.94 10.67 -7.44
C ARG A 32 50.85 9.66 -7.74
N ASP A 33 51.14 8.37 -7.57
CA ASP A 33 50.16 7.31 -7.85
C ASP A 33 49.01 7.33 -6.85
N THR A 34 49.31 7.61 -5.57
CA THR A 34 48.27 7.82 -4.55
C THR A 34 47.39 9.02 -4.88
N PHE A 35 47.97 10.15 -5.32
CA PHE A 35 47.20 11.33 -5.70
C PHE A 35 46.34 11.09 -6.95
N PHE A 36 46.86 10.36 -7.94
CA PHE A 36 46.09 9.96 -9.11
C PHE A 36 44.91 9.06 -8.73
N GLY A 37 45.13 8.08 -7.84
CA GLY A 37 44.08 7.23 -7.30
C GLY A 37 42.98 8.01 -6.57
N LEU A 38 43.36 8.98 -5.72
CA LEU A 38 42.41 9.86 -5.03
C LEU A 38 41.54 10.67 -6.00
N ILE A 39 42.13 11.20 -7.08
CA ILE A 39 41.37 11.93 -8.11
C ILE A 39 40.42 10.98 -8.85
N GLN A 40 40.85 9.76 -9.15
CA GLN A 40 40.02 8.75 -9.81
C GLN A 40 38.84 8.32 -8.93
N ASP A 41 39.06 8.10 -7.64
CA ASP A 41 38.01 7.79 -6.66
C ASP A 41 37.01 8.94 -6.56
N LEU A 42 37.50 10.19 -6.53
CA LEU A 42 36.65 11.38 -6.51
C LEU A 42 35.84 11.53 -7.81
N ALA A 43 36.43 11.20 -8.96
CA ALA A 43 35.75 11.21 -10.26
C ALA A 43 34.66 10.13 -10.37
N PHE A 44 34.82 9.00 -9.68
CA PHE A 44 33.81 7.94 -9.63
C PHE A 44 32.67 8.22 -8.63
N LEU A 45 32.91 9.08 -7.64
CA LEU A 45 31.96 9.38 -6.57
C LEU A 45 30.56 9.85 -7.05
N PRO A 46 30.43 10.72 -8.07
CA PRO A 46 29.10 11.10 -8.59
C PRO A 46 28.31 9.90 -9.12
N ILE A 47 28.98 8.97 -9.80
CA ILE A 47 28.37 7.77 -10.38
C ILE A 47 27.93 6.83 -9.25
N SER A 48 28.80 6.59 -8.27
CA SER A 48 28.50 5.69 -7.15
C SER A 48 27.36 6.22 -6.28
N VAL A 49 27.36 7.51 -5.98
CA VAL A 49 26.26 8.16 -5.23
C VAL A 49 24.97 8.07 -6.02
N ALA A 50 24.96 8.41 -7.31
CA ALA A 50 23.76 8.31 -8.13
C ALA A 50 23.19 6.88 -8.16
N LEU A 51 24.05 5.88 -8.38
CA LEU A 51 23.65 4.47 -8.42
C LEU A 51 23.04 4.01 -7.09
N VAL A 52 23.75 4.27 -5.98
CA VAL A 52 23.32 3.87 -4.64
C VAL A 52 22.04 4.60 -4.24
N THR A 53 21.93 5.90 -4.53
CA THR A 53 20.72 6.68 -4.26
C THR A 53 19.53 6.13 -5.04
N VAL A 54 19.65 5.89 -6.35
CA VAL A 54 18.54 5.34 -7.15
C VAL A 54 18.13 3.96 -6.66
N ALA A 55 19.10 3.07 -6.40
CA ALA A 55 18.83 1.74 -5.90
C ALA A 55 18.12 1.79 -4.52
N LEU A 56 18.63 2.60 -3.60
CA LEU A 56 18.06 2.77 -2.27
C LEU A 56 16.66 3.39 -2.33
N SER A 57 16.46 4.44 -3.12
CA SER A 57 15.15 5.05 -3.35
C SER A 57 14.15 4.03 -3.85
N LYS A 58 14.53 3.16 -4.79
CA LYS A 58 13.64 2.10 -5.29
C LYS A 58 13.31 1.06 -4.23
N MET A 59 14.28 0.65 -3.42
CA MET A 59 14.04 -0.27 -2.31
C MET A 59 13.09 0.32 -1.26
N ILE A 60 13.24 1.60 -0.93
CA ILE A 60 12.36 2.32 -0.01
C ILE A 60 10.94 2.37 -0.60
N GLU A 61 10.80 2.80 -1.85
CA GLU A 61 9.50 2.89 -2.54
C GLU A 61 8.74 1.55 -2.51
N VAL A 62 9.43 0.44 -2.79
CA VAL A 62 8.83 -0.91 -2.75
C VAL A 62 8.38 -1.29 -1.35
N ARG A 63 9.18 -0.97 -0.32
CA ARG A 63 8.82 -1.25 1.08
C ARG A 63 7.62 -0.42 1.53
N GLU A 64 7.63 0.88 1.25
CA GLU A 64 6.52 1.76 1.61
C GLU A 64 5.24 1.36 0.89
N LYS A 65 5.31 1.04 -0.41
CA LYS A 65 4.15 0.53 -1.17
C LYS A 65 3.57 -0.74 -0.53
N ARG A 66 4.43 -1.67 -0.09
CA ARG A 66 3.98 -2.88 0.59
C ARG A 66 3.33 -2.58 1.94
N GLU A 67 3.91 -1.70 2.73
CA GLU A 67 3.35 -1.30 4.03
C GLU A 67 1.99 -0.60 3.86
N ARG A 68 1.86 0.28 2.86
CA ARG A 68 0.59 0.92 2.50
C ARG A 68 -0.46 -0.10 2.08
N LEU A 69 -0.14 -1.03 1.16
CA LEU A 69 -1.06 -2.10 0.76
C LEU A 69 -1.55 -2.94 1.95
N ASN A 70 -0.65 -3.29 2.87
CA ASN A 70 -1.03 -4.03 4.07
C ASN A 70 -2.00 -3.25 4.96
N LYS A 71 -1.74 -1.95 5.19
CA LYS A 71 -2.64 -1.08 5.96
C LYS A 71 -4.01 -0.94 5.30
N THR A 72 -4.05 -0.77 3.98
CA THR A 72 -5.32 -0.70 3.23
C THR A 72 -6.10 -2.00 3.34
N ASN A 73 -5.45 -3.15 3.17
CA ASN A 73 -6.10 -4.45 3.33
C ASN A 73 -6.65 -4.67 4.75
N MET A 74 -5.96 -4.17 5.80
CA MET A 74 -6.50 -4.22 7.16
C MET A 74 -7.80 -3.42 7.30
N LEU A 75 -7.88 -2.24 6.68
CA LEU A 75 -9.09 -1.40 6.71
C LEU A 75 -10.25 -2.03 5.93
N ILE A 76 -9.96 -2.64 4.77
CA ILE A 76 -10.96 -3.40 4.00
C ILE A 76 -11.51 -4.54 4.86
N SER A 77 -10.63 -5.31 5.50
CA SER A 77 -11.04 -6.40 6.39
C SER A 77 -11.89 -5.89 7.54
N ALA A 78 -11.47 -4.83 8.23
CA ALA A 78 -12.25 -4.23 9.32
C ALA A 78 -13.63 -3.77 8.86
N PHE A 79 -13.70 -3.08 7.72
CA PHE A 79 -14.97 -2.64 7.12
C PHE A 79 -15.92 -3.81 6.85
N PHE A 80 -15.47 -4.86 6.16
CA PHE A 80 -16.32 -6.00 5.82
C PHE A 80 -16.69 -6.85 7.02
N SER A 81 -15.81 -6.97 8.02
CA SER A 81 -16.10 -7.66 9.27
C SER A 81 -17.13 -6.93 10.14
N GLU A 82 -17.17 -5.60 10.11
CA GLU A 82 -18.05 -4.82 10.99
C GLU A 82 -19.37 -4.43 10.33
N TYR A 83 -19.35 -3.96 9.08
CA TYR A 83 -20.55 -3.43 8.40
C TYR A 83 -20.74 -3.92 6.98
N GLY A 84 -19.67 -4.20 6.24
CA GLY A 84 -19.75 -4.44 4.79
C GLY A 84 -20.63 -5.62 4.41
N ILE A 85 -20.58 -6.73 5.16
CA ILE A 85 -21.46 -7.88 4.90
C ILE A 85 -22.93 -7.54 5.12
N ASP A 86 -23.25 -6.85 6.22
CA ASP A 86 -24.63 -6.49 6.52
C ASP A 86 -25.16 -5.41 5.58
N LEU A 87 -24.30 -4.46 5.17
CA LEU A 87 -24.62 -3.49 4.12
C LEU A 87 -24.98 -4.21 2.81
N MET A 88 -24.16 -5.18 2.37
CA MET A 88 -24.46 -5.97 1.18
C MET A 88 -25.80 -6.70 1.29
N LYS A 89 -26.10 -7.33 2.44
CA LYS A 89 -27.40 -7.99 2.67
C LYS A 89 -28.56 -7.00 2.53
N LYS A 90 -28.44 -5.79 3.10
CA LYS A 90 -29.49 -4.76 3.02
C LYS A 90 -29.65 -4.23 1.59
N MET A 91 -28.54 -4.01 0.87
CA MET A 91 -28.58 -3.55 -0.52
C MET A 91 -29.19 -4.60 -1.46
N ILE A 92 -28.95 -5.89 -1.21
CA ILE A 92 -29.56 -7.00 -1.99
C ILE A 92 -31.10 -6.97 -1.93
N LEU A 93 -31.68 -6.59 -0.80
CA LEU A 93 -33.15 -6.46 -0.66
C LEU A 93 -33.75 -5.38 -1.58
N CYS A 94 -32.93 -4.45 -2.05
CA CYS A 94 -33.32 -3.40 -2.97
C CYS A 94 -33.15 -3.81 -4.45
N VAL A 95 -32.61 -4.99 -4.74
CA VAL A 95 -32.36 -5.45 -6.11
C VAL A 95 -33.53 -6.29 -6.61
N LYS A 96 -34.16 -5.86 -7.71
CA LYS A 96 -35.32 -6.53 -8.31
C LYS A 96 -34.94 -7.82 -9.02
N ASN A 97 -33.84 -7.80 -9.77
CA ASN A 97 -33.38 -8.94 -10.59
C ASN A 97 -32.38 -9.84 -9.85
N ILE A 98 -32.46 -9.92 -8.52
CA ILE A 98 -31.52 -10.71 -7.71
C ILE A 98 -31.54 -12.20 -8.07
N GLU A 99 -32.70 -12.72 -8.49
CA GLU A 99 -32.89 -14.12 -8.88
C GLU A 99 -32.00 -14.53 -10.06
N GLU A 100 -31.66 -13.59 -10.95
CA GLU A 100 -30.78 -13.83 -12.10
C GLU A 100 -29.31 -14.03 -11.68
N ILE A 101 -28.90 -13.44 -10.55
CA ILE A 101 -27.50 -13.49 -10.07
C ILE A 101 -27.29 -14.42 -8.88
N ALA A 102 -28.34 -14.72 -8.11
CA ALA A 102 -28.27 -15.59 -6.93
C ALA A 102 -27.58 -16.95 -7.18
N PRO A 103 -27.78 -17.66 -8.31
CA PRO A 103 -27.11 -18.92 -8.58
C PRO A 103 -25.58 -18.80 -8.67
N TYR A 104 -25.08 -17.64 -9.09
CA TYR A 104 -23.65 -17.35 -9.25
C TYR A 104 -22.98 -16.87 -7.96
N LEU A 105 -23.76 -16.53 -6.93
CA LEU A 105 -23.28 -15.99 -5.66
C LEU A 105 -23.46 -16.96 -4.47
N ASN A 106 -23.96 -18.16 -4.74
CA ASN A 106 -24.13 -19.20 -3.72
C ASN A 106 -22.79 -19.90 -3.45
N VAL A 107 -21.95 -19.28 -2.61
CA VAL A 107 -20.64 -19.79 -2.22
C VAL A 107 -20.82 -21.11 -1.46
N LYS A 108 -20.19 -22.18 -1.95
CA LYS A 108 -20.17 -23.50 -1.33
C LYS A 108 -18.74 -23.91 -1.00
N GLU A 109 -18.58 -24.89 -0.12
CA GLU A 109 -17.27 -25.39 0.30
C GLU A 109 -16.44 -25.92 -0.87
N GLU A 110 -17.07 -26.41 -1.95
CA GLU A 110 -16.37 -26.95 -3.12
C GLU A 110 -15.93 -25.88 -4.14
N TRP A 111 -16.12 -24.60 -3.84
CA TRP A 111 -15.71 -23.53 -4.75
C TRP A 111 -14.20 -23.50 -4.96
N LEU A 112 -13.80 -23.62 -6.22
CA LEU A 112 -12.42 -23.44 -6.66
C LEU A 112 -12.20 -22.03 -7.20
N ALA A 113 -10.93 -21.65 -7.42
CA ALA A 113 -10.57 -20.34 -7.98
C ALA A 113 -11.33 -20.00 -9.28
N ARG A 114 -11.63 -21.01 -10.11
CA ARG A 114 -12.45 -20.86 -11.32
C ARG A 114 -13.88 -20.38 -11.02
N ASN A 115 -14.49 -20.87 -9.95
CA ASN A 115 -15.86 -20.52 -9.56
C ASN A 115 -15.94 -19.05 -9.16
N PHE A 116 -14.98 -18.58 -8.35
CA PHE A 116 -14.84 -17.16 -8.01
C PHE A 116 -14.61 -16.29 -9.25
N THR A 117 -13.78 -16.75 -10.18
CA THR A 117 -13.52 -16.01 -11.43
C THR A 117 -14.79 -15.90 -12.28
N THR A 118 -15.55 -17.00 -12.43
CA THR A 118 -16.83 -17.01 -13.13
C THR A 118 -17.84 -16.06 -12.47
N ALA A 119 -18.02 -16.15 -11.16
CA ALA A 119 -18.93 -15.27 -10.41
C ALA A 119 -18.54 -13.79 -10.58
N SER A 120 -17.25 -13.47 -10.50
CA SER A 120 -16.74 -12.11 -10.71
C SER A 120 -17.01 -11.60 -12.14
N ASN A 121 -16.82 -12.45 -13.16
CA ASN A 121 -17.08 -12.06 -14.54
C ASN A 121 -18.57 -11.80 -14.79
N VAL A 122 -19.45 -12.62 -14.23
CA VAL A 122 -20.91 -12.41 -14.31
C VAL A 122 -21.28 -11.08 -13.66
N LEU A 123 -20.81 -10.84 -12.42
CA LEU A 123 -21.05 -9.59 -11.69
C LEU A 123 -20.63 -8.33 -12.47
N LYS A 124 -19.51 -8.37 -13.19
CA LYS A 124 -19.02 -7.21 -13.99
C LYS A 124 -19.92 -6.85 -15.15
N THR A 125 -20.61 -7.84 -15.73
CA THR A 125 -21.51 -7.63 -16.88
C THR A 125 -22.98 -7.48 -16.48
N PHE A 126 -23.30 -7.80 -15.23
CA PHE A 126 -24.67 -7.82 -14.75
C PHE A 126 -25.22 -6.40 -14.56
N LYS A 127 -26.36 -6.12 -15.18
CA LYS A 127 -27.07 -4.85 -14.98
C LYS A 127 -27.98 -4.95 -13.77
N ILE A 128 -27.61 -4.30 -12.69
CA ILE A 128 -28.40 -4.26 -11.45
C ILE A 128 -29.65 -3.39 -11.67
N VAL A 129 -30.83 -3.95 -11.44
CA VAL A 129 -32.10 -3.20 -11.44
C VAL A 129 -32.52 -2.99 -9.99
N VAL A 130 -32.51 -1.73 -9.54
CA VAL A 130 -32.87 -1.36 -8.17
C VAL A 130 -34.35 -1.00 -8.09
N GLU A 131 -35.03 -1.49 -7.05
CA GLU A 131 -36.42 -1.16 -6.71
C GLU A 131 -36.46 -0.53 -5.31
N SER A 132 -36.76 0.77 -5.27
CA SER A 132 -36.83 1.55 -4.02
C SER A 132 -38.10 1.26 -3.23
N LYS A 133 -38.14 0.12 -2.54
CA LYS A 133 -39.20 -0.20 -1.56
C LYS A 133 -38.97 0.58 -0.27
N SER A 134 -40.05 1.05 0.35
CA SER A 134 -39.98 1.78 1.64
C SER A 134 -39.21 1.01 2.71
N MET A 135 -39.37 -0.33 2.77
CA MET A 135 -38.67 -1.17 3.72
C MET A 135 -37.15 -1.22 3.48
N CYS A 136 -36.73 -1.31 2.21
CA CYS A 136 -35.31 -1.26 1.82
C CYS A 136 -34.66 0.07 2.26
N LEU A 137 -35.34 1.20 2.01
CA LEU A 137 -34.81 2.52 2.35
C LEU A 137 -34.66 2.73 3.86
N VAL A 138 -35.60 2.22 4.66
CA VAL A 138 -35.52 2.31 6.14
C VAL A 138 -34.35 1.50 6.67
N GLU A 139 -34.18 0.26 6.21
CA GLU A 139 -33.07 -0.59 6.65
C GLU A 139 -31.70 -0.05 6.22
N LEU A 140 -31.62 0.50 5.00
CA LEU A 140 -30.39 1.12 4.50
C LEU A 140 -30.02 2.37 5.32
N LYS A 141 -31.00 3.22 5.64
CA LYS A 141 -30.78 4.41 6.48
C LYS A 141 -30.21 4.06 7.86
N GLU A 142 -30.76 3.03 8.51
CA GLU A 142 -30.31 2.62 9.84
C GLU A 142 -28.86 2.10 9.83
N ILE A 143 -28.46 1.33 8.82
CA ILE A 143 -27.07 0.84 8.73
C ILE A 143 -26.08 1.95 8.35
N LEU A 144 -26.45 2.83 7.41
CA LEU A 144 -25.61 3.99 7.03
C LEU A 144 -25.36 4.92 8.22
N LYS A 145 -26.38 5.15 9.05
CA LYS A 145 -26.24 5.97 10.26
C LYS A 145 -25.24 5.38 11.25
N LYS A 146 -25.25 4.06 11.46
CA LYS A 146 -24.32 3.36 12.36
C LYS A 146 -22.88 3.39 11.83
N MET A 147 -22.72 3.26 10.52
CA MET A 147 -21.41 3.16 9.88
C MET A 147 -20.71 4.51 9.71
N ARG A 148 -21.41 5.64 9.90
CA ARG A 148 -20.90 6.99 9.62
C ARG A 148 -19.59 7.32 10.35
N GLU A 149 -19.47 6.96 11.62
CA GLU A 149 -18.24 7.18 12.39
C GLU A 149 -17.08 6.34 11.85
N THR A 150 -17.33 5.06 11.56
CA THR A 150 -16.35 4.15 10.97
C THR A 150 -15.89 4.61 9.59
N LEU A 151 -16.81 5.09 8.74
CA LEU A 151 -16.44 5.66 7.44
C LEU A 151 -15.58 6.91 7.58
N MET A 152 -15.83 7.78 8.57
CA MET A 152 -14.96 8.93 8.81
C MET A 152 -13.56 8.49 9.24
N VAL A 153 -13.43 7.46 10.08
CA VAL A 153 -12.13 6.91 10.48
C VAL A 153 -11.40 6.33 9.27
N ILE A 154 -12.09 5.54 8.45
CA ILE A 154 -11.54 4.99 7.20
C ILE A 154 -11.08 6.14 6.30
N LEU A 155 -11.97 7.06 5.89
CA LEU A 155 -11.66 8.18 4.98
C LEU A 155 -10.59 9.15 5.52
N SER A 156 -10.38 9.21 6.84
CA SER A 156 -9.30 10.01 7.43
C SER A 156 -7.91 9.45 7.15
N ASN A 157 -7.79 8.19 6.71
CA ASN A 157 -6.51 7.55 6.42
C ASN A 157 -6.04 7.84 4.99
N PRO A 158 -4.95 8.61 4.81
CA PRO A 158 -4.44 8.98 3.48
C PRO A 158 -3.94 7.79 2.66
N ALA A 159 -3.66 6.62 3.28
CA ALA A 159 -3.19 5.43 2.58
C ALA A 159 -4.28 4.69 1.78
N LEU A 160 -5.57 5.01 1.98
CA LEU A 160 -6.66 4.39 1.20
C LEU A 160 -6.69 4.82 -0.26
N LEU A 161 -6.21 6.04 -0.55
CA LEU A 161 -6.37 6.73 -1.82
C LEU A 161 -5.70 6.03 -3.03
N GLU A 162 -4.92 4.96 -2.81
CA GLU A 162 -4.27 4.20 -3.89
C GLU A 162 -5.12 3.01 -4.41
N GLN A 163 -6.14 2.54 -3.68
CA GLN A 163 -7.09 1.54 -4.20
C GLN A 163 -8.37 2.24 -4.66
N GLU A 164 -8.41 2.62 -5.94
CA GLU A 164 -9.54 3.33 -6.56
C GLU A 164 -10.87 2.64 -6.25
N ALA A 165 -11.00 1.33 -6.49
CA ALA A 165 -12.27 0.64 -6.33
C ALA A 165 -12.84 0.63 -4.90
N PHE A 166 -12.01 0.43 -3.86
CA PHE A 166 -12.50 0.43 -2.48
C PHE A 166 -12.79 1.84 -1.99
N THR A 167 -11.91 2.79 -2.31
CA THR A 167 -12.08 4.19 -1.95
C THR A 167 -13.33 4.78 -2.61
N ASP A 168 -13.53 4.53 -3.90
CA ASP A 168 -14.71 4.98 -4.64
C ASP A 168 -16.00 4.38 -4.06
N MET A 169 -15.99 3.09 -3.70
CA MET A 169 -17.12 2.46 -3.02
C MET A 169 -17.41 3.13 -1.68
N VAL A 170 -16.40 3.32 -0.83
CA VAL A 170 -16.59 3.94 0.50
C VAL A 170 -17.13 5.37 0.36
N TRP A 171 -16.61 6.14 -0.61
CA TRP A 171 -17.14 7.47 -0.93
C TRP A 171 -18.58 7.42 -1.42
N ALA A 172 -18.93 6.51 -2.34
CA ALA A 172 -20.28 6.37 -2.84
C ALA A 172 -21.27 6.06 -1.70
N VAL A 173 -20.89 5.16 -0.79
CA VAL A 173 -21.70 4.80 0.38
C VAL A 173 -21.79 5.94 1.39
N PHE A 174 -20.74 6.74 1.57
CA PHE A 174 -20.75 7.90 2.48
C PHE A 174 -21.71 9.01 2.01
N HIS A 175 -21.94 9.14 0.70
CA HIS A 175 -22.83 10.15 0.12
C HIS A 175 -24.32 9.74 0.10
N LEU A 176 -24.65 8.48 0.42
CA LEU A 176 -26.04 7.99 0.55
C LEU A 176 -26.68 8.42 1.88
#